data_AF-A0A934DGX0-F1
#
_entry.id   AF-A0A934DGX0-F1
#
_cell.length_a   1.000
_cell.length_b   1.000
_cell.length_c   1.000
_cell.angle_alpha   90.00
_cell.angle_beta   90.00
_cell.angle_gamma   90.00
#
_symmetry.space_group_name_H-M   'P 1'
#
loop_
_entity.id
_entity.type
_entity.pdbx_description
1 polymer ?
#
loop_
_entity_poly.entity_id
_entity_poly.type
_entity_poly.pdbx_seq_one_letter_code
_entity_poly.pdbx_strand_id
1 'polypeptide(L)'
;IYTLHFTADRGTGFSKGMSVKLSGFRIGRVTSISLNDQAMVEIKIEVDKKYRTWIRSDSTVNLVKEGLVGDNIVDVTVGSLDKPALNDGEAIVYVKTKALDEMAQEIVEKVKPVLLEIRDIISYVNNPDGDLKKTIRNLEVLSRNLEGTRQQTDQLLITANGNLESISGKTTTLLDSVNSKVNSLDLAPALAKINSTIDSIDKKIPSILDKADTTLAEAAKLSRETRILSEAAFPKIPGLLSQTEDVLLSTDRLINSIQNIWLFRNTSQPADGMRFMRGDSHD
;
A
#
# COMPACT_ATOMS: atom_id res chain seq x y z
N ILE A 1 11.88 -65.91 20.13
CA ILE A 1 12.27 -65.12 18.94
C ILE A 1 11.09 -65.07 17.99
N TYR A 2 10.80 -63.89 17.47
CA TYR A 2 9.72 -63.56 16.55
C TYR A 2 10.32 -62.69 15.44
N THR A 3 10.00 -62.96 14.19
CA THR A 3 10.69 -62.43 13.01
C THR A 3 9.74 -61.51 12.25
N LEU A 4 10.27 -60.39 11.77
CA LEU A 4 9.58 -59.50 10.85
C LEU A 4 10.50 -59.18 9.68
N HIS A 5 9.92 -58.73 8.57
CA HIS A 5 10.70 -58.24 7.44
C HIS A 5 10.15 -56.92 6.90
N PHE A 6 11.00 -56.14 6.28
CA PHE A 6 10.61 -54.92 5.57
C PHE A 6 11.52 -54.70 4.37
N THR A 7 11.04 -53.92 3.41
CA THR A 7 11.78 -53.56 2.20
C THR A 7 12.17 -52.08 2.21
N ALA A 8 13.34 -51.76 1.69
CA ALA A 8 13.85 -50.40 1.54
C ALA A 8 14.49 -50.19 0.16
N ASP A 9 14.42 -48.98 -0.37
CA ASP A 9 14.99 -48.63 -1.68
C ASP A 9 16.53 -48.75 -1.69
N ARG A 10 17.17 -48.56 -0.53
CA ARG A 10 18.62 -48.57 -0.36
C ARG A 10 19.01 -49.29 0.92
N GLY A 11 20.06 -50.11 0.84
CA GLY A 11 20.65 -50.80 1.99
C GLY A 11 21.66 -49.95 2.76
N THR A 12 21.98 -48.75 2.25
CA THR A 12 22.90 -47.80 2.88
C THR A 12 22.42 -47.47 4.28
N GLY A 13 23.30 -47.63 5.26
CA GLY A 13 23.01 -47.35 6.65
C GLY A 13 22.39 -48.51 7.43
N PHE A 14 22.07 -49.64 6.80
CA PHE A 14 21.71 -50.89 7.47
C PHE A 14 22.93 -51.83 7.55
N SER A 15 23.01 -52.61 8.62
CA SER A 15 24.06 -53.63 8.80
C SER A 15 23.54 -54.84 9.55
N LYS A 16 24.10 -56.01 9.25
CA LYS A 16 23.76 -57.24 10.00
C LYS A 16 24.19 -57.08 11.44
N GLY A 17 23.33 -57.45 12.39
CA GLY A 17 23.56 -57.30 13.82
C GLY A 17 23.16 -55.94 14.40
N MET A 18 22.75 -54.98 13.55
CA MET A 18 22.23 -53.68 13.98
C MET A 18 21.10 -53.84 15.01
N SER A 19 21.11 -53.00 16.03
CA SER A 19 20.12 -53.05 17.11
C SER A 19 18.75 -52.63 16.60
N VAL A 20 17.73 -53.42 16.94
CA VAL A 20 16.33 -53.06 16.76
C VAL A 20 15.80 -52.57 18.10
N LYS A 21 15.25 -51.36 18.12
CA LYS A 21 14.75 -50.70 19.32
C LYS A 21 13.26 -50.38 19.19
N LEU A 22 12.59 -50.32 20.33
CA LEU A 22 11.23 -49.81 20.48
C LEU A 22 11.21 -48.92 21.72
N SER A 23 10.77 -47.68 21.56
CA SER A 23 10.78 -46.67 22.62
C SER A 23 12.17 -46.51 23.28
N GLY A 24 13.24 -46.61 22.49
CA GLY A 24 14.63 -46.51 22.96
C GLY A 24 15.20 -47.77 23.63
N PHE A 25 14.40 -48.80 23.89
CA PHE A 25 14.87 -50.07 24.44
C PHE A 25 15.23 -51.05 23.34
N ARG A 26 16.35 -51.77 23.49
CA ARG A 26 16.73 -52.84 22.57
C ARG A 26 15.76 -54.02 22.71
N ILE A 27 15.06 -54.32 21.62
CA ILE A 27 14.10 -55.42 21.54
C ILE A 27 14.54 -56.55 20.61
N GLY A 28 15.62 -56.33 19.84
CA GLY A 28 16.00 -57.25 18.78
C GLY A 28 17.27 -56.86 18.03
N ARG A 29 17.43 -57.46 16.85
CA ARG A 29 18.54 -57.21 15.92
C ARG A 29 18.17 -57.50 14.47
N VAL A 30 18.88 -56.86 13.54
CA VAL A 30 18.86 -57.23 12.11
C VAL A 30 19.62 -58.54 11.91
N THR A 31 18.99 -59.51 11.25
CA THR A 31 19.58 -60.84 11.02
C THR A 31 20.04 -61.08 9.59
N SER A 32 19.32 -60.52 8.61
CA SER A 32 19.69 -60.61 7.20
C SER A 32 19.39 -59.33 6.46
N ILE A 33 20.23 -59.05 5.47
CA ILE A 33 20.04 -58.01 4.47
C ILE A 33 20.33 -58.67 3.13
N SER A 34 19.36 -58.68 2.23
CA SER A 34 19.45 -59.28 0.91
C SER A 34 18.80 -58.38 -0.13
N LEU A 35 19.23 -58.49 -1.38
CA LEU A 35 18.56 -57.84 -2.51
C LEU A 35 17.52 -58.81 -3.05
N ASN A 36 16.27 -58.36 -3.22
CA ASN A 36 15.22 -59.17 -3.82
C ASN A 36 15.21 -59.07 -5.36
N ASP A 37 14.35 -59.84 -6.02
CA ASP A 37 14.25 -59.90 -7.49
C ASP A 37 13.87 -58.56 -8.15
N GLN A 38 13.36 -57.60 -7.37
CA GLN A 38 12.98 -56.26 -7.82
C GLN A 38 14.08 -55.22 -7.56
N ALA A 39 15.29 -55.66 -7.22
CA ALA A 39 16.40 -54.79 -6.81
C ALA A 39 16.10 -53.91 -5.57
N MET A 40 15.16 -54.34 -4.74
CA MET A 40 14.86 -53.72 -3.45
C MET A 40 15.60 -54.46 -2.33
N VAL A 41 16.00 -53.73 -1.29
CA VAL A 41 16.69 -54.35 -0.16
C VAL A 41 15.66 -54.91 0.81
N GLU A 42 15.65 -56.23 0.97
CA GLU A 42 14.86 -56.95 1.97
C GLU A 42 15.69 -57.11 3.25
N ILE A 43 15.15 -56.62 4.36
CA ILE A 43 15.76 -56.69 5.68
C ILE A 43 14.90 -57.56 6.59
N LYS A 44 15.51 -58.54 7.26
CA LYS A 44 14.84 -59.35 8.29
C LYS A 44 15.35 -58.96 9.66
N ILE A 45 14.42 -58.84 10.60
CA ILE A 45 14.68 -58.50 11.99
C ILE A 45 14.15 -59.60 12.91
N GLU A 46 14.94 -59.93 13.92
CA GLU A 46 14.51 -60.76 15.05
C GLU A 46 14.17 -59.86 16.22
N VAL A 47 13.02 -60.09 16.83
CA VAL A 47 12.52 -59.39 18.02
C VAL A 47 12.16 -60.41 19.10
N ASP A 48 12.36 -60.05 20.36
CA ASP A 48 11.92 -60.88 21.49
C ASP A 48 10.39 -60.97 21.55
N LYS A 49 9.87 -62.20 21.70
CA LYS A 49 8.42 -62.48 21.74
C LYS A 49 7.64 -61.65 22.76
N LYS A 50 8.28 -61.26 23.87
CA LYS A 50 7.67 -60.43 24.94
C LYS A 50 7.26 -59.04 24.45
N TYR A 51 7.88 -58.51 23.40
CA TYR A 51 7.55 -57.19 22.84
C TYR A 51 6.51 -57.25 21.73
N ARG A 52 6.11 -58.44 21.27
CA ARG A 52 5.11 -58.61 20.20
C ARG A 52 3.80 -57.87 20.47
N THR A 53 3.40 -57.72 21.74
CA THR A 53 2.15 -57.03 22.10
C THR A 53 2.10 -55.56 21.68
N TRP A 54 3.26 -54.93 21.44
CA TRP A 54 3.39 -53.52 21.07
C TRP A 54 3.56 -53.30 19.56
N ILE A 55 3.81 -54.36 18.81
CA ILE A 55 4.06 -54.29 17.36
C ILE A 55 2.78 -54.72 16.64
N ARG A 56 2.07 -53.75 16.07
CA ARG A 56 0.75 -53.92 15.45
C ARG A 56 0.82 -53.65 13.96
N SER A 57 -0.27 -53.92 13.24
CA SER A 57 -0.33 -53.77 11.79
C SER A 57 -0.05 -52.33 11.28
N ASP A 58 -0.17 -51.33 12.15
CA ASP A 58 0.15 -49.93 11.87
C ASP A 58 1.52 -49.48 12.43
N SER A 59 2.26 -50.39 13.07
CA SER A 59 3.66 -50.12 13.44
C SER A 59 4.51 -49.91 12.19
N THR A 60 5.48 -49.02 12.33
CA THR A 60 6.43 -48.67 11.28
C THR A 60 7.86 -48.88 11.75
N VAL A 61 8.75 -49.10 10.79
CA VAL A 61 10.19 -49.19 11.00
C VAL A 61 10.86 -47.98 10.39
N ASN A 62 11.77 -47.37 11.14
CA ASN A 62 12.56 -46.23 10.70
C ASN A 62 14.05 -46.53 10.88
N LEU A 63 14.88 -46.03 9.97
CA LEU A 63 16.33 -45.99 10.17
C LEU A 63 16.67 -44.65 10.82
N VAL A 64 17.07 -44.68 12.08
CA VAL A 64 17.40 -43.46 12.84
C VAL A 64 18.83 -43.53 13.36
N LYS A 65 19.43 -42.36 13.56
CA LYS A 65 20.76 -42.25 14.16
C LYS A 65 20.63 -42.20 15.68
N GLU A 66 21.39 -43.02 16.40
CA GLU A 66 21.37 -43.00 17.86
C GLU A 66 22.13 -41.77 18.36
N GLY A 67 21.39 -40.75 18.82
CA GLY A 67 21.95 -39.44 19.17
C GLY A 67 22.44 -38.68 17.94
N LEU A 68 23.29 -37.66 18.15
CA LEU A 68 23.75 -36.78 17.06
C LEU A 68 24.82 -37.43 16.18
N VAL A 69 25.67 -38.29 16.74
CA VAL A 69 26.87 -38.84 16.09
C VAL A 69 26.93 -40.37 16.15
N GLY A 70 26.01 -41.03 16.85
CA GLY A 70 26.09 -42.49 17.05
C GLY A 70 25.74 -43.31 15.81
N ASP A 71 25.76 -44.63 15.99
CA ASP A 71 25.45 -45.58 14.94
C ASP A 71 23.97 -45.51 14.52
N ASN A 72 23.70 -45.95 13.31
CA ASN A 72 22.32 -46.15 12.88
C ASN A 72 21.70 -47.34 13.62
N ILE A 73 20.43 -47.20 13.94
CA ILE A 73 19.60 -48.23 14.56
C ILE A 73 18.30 -48.37 13.79
N VAL A 74 17.68 -49.54 13.93
CA VAL A 74 16.32 -49.78 13.46
C VAL A 74 15.36 -49.44 14.60
N ASP A 75 14.57 -48.39 14.45
CA ASP A 75 13.55 -48.00 15.42
C ASP A 75 12.17 -48.48 14.96
N VAL A 76 11.45 -49.16 15.86
CA VAL A 76 10.11 -49.69 15.65
C VAL A 76 9.13 -48.88 16.47
N THR A 77 8.11 -48.33 15.82
CA THR A 77 7.08 -47.55 16.49
C THR A 77 6.04 -48.46 17.16
N VAL A 78 5.52 -47.99 18.29
CA VAL A 78 4.40 -48.65 18.97
C VAL A 78 3.15 -48.47 18.11
N GLY A 79 2.48 -49.58 17.78
CA GLY A 79 1.24 -49.54 17.03
C GLY A 79 0.02 -49.39 17.93
N SER A 80 -1.14 -49.11 17.33
CA SER A 80 -2.37 -48.83 18.06
C SER A 80 -3.00 -50.12 18.62
N LEU A 81 -3.42 -50.11 19.90
CA LEU A 81 -3.88 -51.32 20.60
C LEU A 81 -5.17 -51.93 20.02
N ASP A 82 -5.96 -51.14 19.29
CA ASP A 82 -7.15 -51.57 18.55
C ASP A 82 -6.82 -52.31 17.24
N LYS A 83 -5.55 -52.29 16.80
CA LYS A 83 -5.07 -52.99 15.61
C LYS A 83 -4.55 -54.39 15.93
N PRO A 84 -4.68 -55.34 14.98
CA PRO A 84 -4.14 -56.68 15.15
C PRO A 84 -2.62 -56.64 15.32
N ALA A 85 -2.10 -57.52 16.19
CA ALA A 85 -0.66 -57.70 16.34
C ALA A 85 -0.08 -58.40 15.12
N LEU A 86 1.11 -57.97 14.67
CA LEU A 86 1.77 -58.64 13.55
C LEU A 86 2.13 -60.08 13.96
N ASN A 87 2.02 -61.01 13.00
CA ASN A 87 2.38 -62.42 13.13
C ASN A 87 3.81 -62.67 12.67
N ASP A 88 4.31 -63.87 13.00
CA ASP A 88 5.71 -64.23 12.76
C ASP A 88 5.94 -64.34 11.25
N GLY A 89 6.98 -63.68 10.76
CA GLY A 89 7.29 -63.59 9.34
C GLY A 89 6.49 -62.55 8.57
N GLU A 90 5.61 -61.77 9.20
CA GLU A 90 4.86 -60.72 8.50
C GLU A 90 5.74 -59.52 8.10
N ALA A 91 5.24 -58.76 7.13
CA ALA A 91 5.85 -57.53 6.68
C ALA A 91 5.48 -56.36 7.61
N ILE A 92 6.45 -55.51 7.92
CA ILE A 92 6.24 -54.23 8.61
C ILE A 92 6.63 -53.07 7.68
N VAL A 93 5.89 -51.97 7.75
CA VAL A 93 6.09 -50.84 6.84
C VAL A 93 7.36 -50.08 7.21
N TYR A 94 8.28 -49.95 6.26
CA TYR A 94 9.44 -49.08 6.40
C TYR A 94 9.08 -47.64 5.99
N VAL A 95 9.40 -46.68 6.85
CA VAL A 95 9.23 -45.26 6.56
C VAL A 95 10.61 -44.61 6.54
N LYS A 96 10.96 -44.02 5.39
CA LYS A 96 12.22 -43.30 5.23
C LYS A 96 12.18 -42.02 6.06
N THR A 97 13.03 -41.93 7.07
CA THR A 97 13.27 -40.68 7.79
C THR A 97 14.25 -39.82 7.00
N LYS A 98 13.97 -38.52 6.85
CA LYS A 98 14.91 -37.59 6.21
C LYS A 98 16.13 -37.44 7.09
N ALA A 99 17.31 -37.57 6.51
CA ALA A 99 18.56 -37.30 7.20
C ALA A 99 18.77 -35.78 7.35
N LEU A 100 19.59 -35.36 8.34
CA LEU A 100 19.80 -33.94 8.65
C LEU A 100 20.38 -33.15 7.47
N ASP A 101 21.20 -33.78 6.65
CA ASP A 101 21.75 -33.24 5.42
C ASP A 101 20.68 -33.01 4.35
N GLU A 102 19.77 -33.97 4.14
CA GLU A 102 18.61 -33.81 3.24
C GLU A 102 17.72 -32.65 3.72
N MET A 103 17.47 -32.55 5.03
CA MET A 103 16.70 -31.44 5.61
C MET A 103 17.41 -30.09 5.45
N ALA A 104 18.72 -30.04 5.66
CA ALA A 104 19.51 -28.82 5.50
C ALA A 104 19.52 -28.35 4.04
N GLN A 105 19.65 -29.26 3.08
CA GLN A 105 19.54 -28.95 1.65
C GLN A 105 18.17 -28.38 1.32
N GLU A 106 17.09 -29.00 1.80
CA GLU A 106 15.72 -28.51 1.60
C GLU A 106 15.53 -27.09 2.18
N ILE A 107 16.10 -26.80 3.35
CA ILE A 107 16.09 -25.45 3.94
C ILE A 107 16.83 -24.46 3.04
N VAL A 108 18.04 -24.82 2.57
CA VAL A 108 18.82 -23.95 1.69
C VAL A 108 18.07 -23.68 0.38
N GLU A 109 17.46 -24.69 -0.22
CA GLU A 109 16.65 -24.56 -1.43
C GLU A 109 15.44 -23.65 -1.24
N LYS A 110 14.78 -23.72 -0.08
CA LYS A 110 13.65 -22.84 0.25
C LYS A 110 14.07 -21.41 0.60
N VAL A 111 15.24 -21.23 1.22
CA VAL A 111 15.73 -19.91 1.65
C VAL A 111 16.38 -19.13 0.52
N LYS A 112 17.11 -19.80 -0.39
CA LYS A 112 17.79 -19.17 -1.53
C LYS A 112 16.90 -18.22 -2.37
N PRO A 113 15.69 -18.60 -2.82
CA PRO A 113 14.86 -17.70 -3.62
C PRO A 113 14.43 -16.45 -2.84
N VAL A 114 14.12 -16.59 -1.54
CA VAL A 114 13.77 -15.46 -0.67
C VAL A 114 14.92 -14.47 -0.56
N LEU A 115 16.15 -14.96 -0.41
CA LEU A 115 17.33 -14.09 -0.33
C LEU A 115 17.59 -13.34 -1.66
N LEU A 116 17.33 -13.98 -2.80
CA LEU A 116 17.44 -13.34 -4.10
C LEU A 116 16.38 -12.23 -4.28
N GLU A 117 15.14 -12.50 -3.89
CA GLU A 117 14.05 -11.52 -3.95
C GLU A 117 14.33 -10.30 -3.06
N ILE A 118 14.80 -10.52 -1.83
CA ILE A 118 15.20 -9.43 -0.92
C ILE A 118 16.32 -8.60 -1.54
N ARG A 119 17.34 -9.24 -2.13
CA ARG A 119 18.44 -8.53 -2.80
C ARG A 119 17.91 -7.66 -3.94
N ASP A 120 16.98 -8.17 -4.74
CA ASP A 120 16.43 -7.45 -5.88
C ASP A 120 15.58 -6.25 -5.43
N ILE A 121 14.79 -6.39 -4.35
CA ILE A 121 14.09 -5.26 -3.71
C ILE A 121 15.08 -4.21 -3.20
N ILE A 122 16.12 -4.63 -2.47
CA ILE A 122 17.14 -3.71 -1.95
C ILE A 122 17.82 -2.98 -3.11
N SER A 123 18.13 -3.68 -4.21
CA SER A 123 18.70 -3.10 -5.41
C SER A 123 17.76 -2.08 -6.06
N TYR A 124 16.47 -2.40 -6.19
CA TYR A 124 15.45 -1.49 -6.72
C TYR A 124 15.32 -0.22 -5.87
N VAL A 125 15.28 -0.34 -4.55
CA VAL A 125 15.16 0.79 -3.61
C VAL A 125 16.43 1.65 -3.59
N ASN A 126 17.61 1.03 -3.62
CA ASN A 126 18.87 1.76 -3.53
C ASN A 126 19.33 2.38 -4.85
N ASN A 127 18.79 1.93 -5.99
CA ASN A 127 19.14 2.46 -7.31
C ASN A 127 18.98 3.99 -7.35
N PRO A 128 20.07 4.78 -7.49
CA PRO A 128 20.03 6.24 -7.51
C PRO A 128 19.18 6.78 -8.67
N ASP A 129 19.13 6.05 -9.78
CA ASP A 129 18.37 6.40 -10.99
C ASP A 129 17.04 5.63 -11.10
N GLY A 130 16.65 4.93 -10.04
CA GLY A 130 15.42 4.14 -9.99
C GLY A 130 14.16 5.01 -9.91
N ASP A 131 13.06 4.47 -10.41
CA ASP A 131 11.77 5.16 -10.49
C ASP A 131 11.24 5.57 -9.11
N LEU A 132 11.51 4.77 -8.07
CA LEU A 132 11.13 5.10 -6.69
C LEU A 132 11.79 6.40 -6.20
N LYS A 133 13.11 6.53 -6.33
CA LYS A 133 13.82 7.76 -5.92
C LYS A 133 13.42 8.96 -6.77
N LYS A 134 13.22 8.77 -8.08
CA LYS A 134 12.68 9.81 -8.97
C LYS A 134 11.29 10.27 -8.51
N THR A 135 10.42 9.34 -8.16
CA THR A 135 9.06 9.63 -7.66
C THR A 135 9.13 10.41 -6.34
N ILE A 136 9.94 9.97 -5.37
CA ILE A 136 10.13 10.69 -4.11
C ILE A 136 10.63 12.12 -4.35
N ARG A 137 11.62 12.31 -5.24
CA ARG A 137 12.15 13.63 -5.59
C ARG A 137 11.09 14.51 -6.27
N ASN A 138 10.29 13.94 -7.17
CA ASN A 138 9.22 14.67 -7.83
C ASN A 138 8.13 15.09 -6.84
N LEU A 139 7.76 14.23 -5.89
CA LEU A 139 6.81 14.56 -4.82
C LEU A 139 7.35 15.67 -3.91
N GLU A 140 8.66 15.68 -3.62
CA GLU A 140 9.30 16.74 -2.85
C GLU A 140 9.22 18.09 -3.58
N VAL A 141 9.51 18.11 -4.89
CA VAL A 141 9.39 19.32 -5.72
C VAL A 141 7.94 19.78 -5.79
N LEU A 142 6.99 18.86 -5.99
CA LEU A 142 5.56 19.14 -6.00
C LEU A 142 5.12 19.77 -4.68
N SER A 143 5.53 19.20 -3.54
CA SER A 143 5.21 19.71 -2.20
C SER A 143 5.77 21.11 -1.97
N ARG A 144 7.01 21.39 -2.42
CA ARG A 144 7.59 22.74 -2.36
C ARG A 144 6.84 23.75 -3.22
N ASN A 145 6.44 23.37 -4.43
CA ASN A 145 5.65 24.23 -5.31
C ASN A 145 4.27 24.53 -4.72
N LEU A 146 3.61 23.54 -4.12
CA LEU A 146 2.33 23.70 -3.43
C LEU A 146 2.39 24.72 -2.29
N GLU A 147 3.44 24.69 -1.46
CA GLU A 147 3.62 25.69 -0.40
C GLU A 147 3.83 27.10 -0.99
N GLY A 148 4.56 27.21 -2.10
CA GLY A 148 4.70 28.47 -2.84
C GLY A 148 3.37 29.02 -3.36
N THR A 149 2.57 28.17 -4.01
CA THR A 149 1.23 28.53 -4.48
C THR A 149 0.31 28.93 -3.33
N ARG A 150 0.38 28.23 -2.19
CA ARG A 150 -0.40 28.59 -0.98
C ARG A 150 -0.06 30.00 -0.51
N GLN A 151 1.23 30.33 -0.41
CA GLN A 151 1.68 31.66 0.01
C GLN A 151 1.26 32.77 -0.98
N GLN A 152 1.35 32.51 -2.29
CA GLN A 152 0.88 33.46 -3.30
C GLN A 152 -0.64 33.67 -3.20
N THR A 153 -1.39 32.59 -2.99
CA THR A 153 -2.85 32.63 -2.79
C THR A 153 -3.22 33.43 -1.54
N ASP A 154 -2.53 33.20 -0.42
CA ASP A 154 -2.72 33.97 0.82
C ASP A 154 -2.47 35.47 0.57
N GLN A 155 -1.41 35.82 -0.16
CA GLN A 155 -1.10 37.21 -0.51
C GLN A 155 -2.15 37.84 -1.43
N LEU A 156 -2.71 37.08 -2.37
CA LEU A 156 -3.82 37.52 -3.21
C LEU A 156 -5.07 37.80 -2.38
N LEU A 157 -5.42 36.91 -1.45
CA LEU A 157 -6.54 37.10 -0.53
C LEU A 157 -6.38 38.36 0.34
N ILE A 158 -5.18 38.58 0.90
CA ILE A 158 -4.86 39.80 1.66
C ILE A 158 -5.01 41.05 0.78
N THR A 159 -4.48 41.01 -0.44
CA THR A 159 -4.53 42.16 -1.37
C THR A 159 -5.96 42.44 -1.83
N ALA A 160 -6.75 41.40 -2.09
CA ALA A 160 -8.16 41.50 -2.45
C ALA A 160 -8.98 42.10 -1.31
N ASN A 161 -8.79 41.62 -0.07
CA ASN A 161 -9.45 42.17 1.11
C ASN A 161 -9.11 43.65 1.32
N GLY A 162 -7.82 44.04 1.25
CA GLY A 162 -7.41 45.43 1.39
C GLY A 162 -7.98 46.36 0.30
N ASN A 163 -8.08 45.86 -0.94
CA ASN A 163 -8.73 46.60 -2.03
C ASN A 163 -10.24 46.73 -1.80
N LEU A 164 -10.91 45.68 -1.31
CA LEU A 164 -12.34 45.68 -1.02
C LEU A 164 -12.68 46.64 0.12
N GLU A 165 -11.89 46.66 1.19
CA GLU A 165 -12.00 47.63 2.29
C GLU A 165 -11.81 49.07 1.78
N SER A 166 -10.83 49.29 0.90
CA SER A 166 -10.61 50.62 0.29
C SER A 166 -11.79 51.07 -0.57
N ILE A 167 -12.36 50.17 -1.38
CA ILE A 167 -13.54 50.46 -2.19
C ILE A 167 -14.76 50.73 -1.29
N SER A 168 -15.00 49.89 -0.28
CA SER A 168 -16.09 50.06 0.67
C SER A 168 -15.98 51.39 1.40
N GLY A 169 -14.79 51.74 1.92
CA GLY A 169 -14.55 53.03 2.58
C GLY A 169 -14.78 54.21 1.65
N LYS A 170 -14.27 54.16 0.40
CA LYS A 170 -14.53 55.21 -0.60
C LYS A 170 -16.01 55.34 -0.93
N THR A 171 -16.72 54.22 -1.09
CA THR A 171 -18.17 54.19 -1.33
C THR A 171 -18.97 54.78 -0.16
N THR A 172 -18.63 54.43 1.09
CA THR A 172 -19.27 55.01 2.28
C THR A 172 -19.05 56.52 2.33
N THR A 173 -17.80 56.98 2.15
CA THR A 173 -17.53 58.43 2.13
C THR A 173 -18.23 59.17 0.99
N LEU A 174 -18.46 58.48 -0.15
CA LEU A 174 -19.23 59.02 -1.26
C LEU A 174 -20.71 59.12 -0.90
N LEU A 175 -21.31 58.06 -0.35
CA LEU A 175 -22.70 58.07 0.12
C LEU A 175 -22.91 59.19 1.15
N ASP A 176 -21.99 59.37 2.09
CA ASP A 176 -22.02 60.47 3.06
C ASP A 176 -21.89 61.85 2.38
N SER A 177 -21.03 61.97 1.37
CA SER A 177 -20.83 63.22 0.60
C SER A 177 -22.07 63.57 -0.24
N VAL A 178 -22.76 62.58 -0.79
CA VAL A 178 -24.02 62.78 -1.53
C VAL A 178 -25.13 63.15 -0.55
N ASN A 179 -25.28 62.40 0.54
CA ASN A 179 -26.34 62.62 1.53
C ASN A 179 -26.23 64.00 2.21
N SER A 180 -25.02 64.49 2.45
CA SER A 180 -24.78 65.83 3.04
C SER A 180 -24.96 67.00 2.06
N LYS A 181 -24.91 66.76 0.75
CA LYS A 181 -25.06 67.79 -0.29
C LYS A 181 -26.37 67.74 -1.08
N VAL A 182 -27.23 66.76 -0.86
CA VAL A 182 -28.59 66.78 -1.42
C VAL A 182 -29.40 68.01 -0.95
N ASN A 183 -28.99 68.67 0.15
CA ASN A 183 -29.61 69.90 0.66
C ASN A 183 -29.02 71.21 0.09
N SER A 184 -27.92 71.17 -0.65
CA SER A 184 -27.32 72.32 -1.33
C SER A 184 -27.07 71.96 -2.79
N LEU A 185 -27.73 72.62 -3.74
CA LEU A 185 -27.80 72.26 -5.18
C LEU A 185 -26.46 72.12 -5.97
N ASP A 186 -25.30 72.01 -5.31
CA ASP A 186 -23.98 71.83 -5.91
C ASP A 186 -23.54 70.35 -5.92
N LEU A 187 -23.90 69.66 -7.00
CA LEU A 187 -23.58 68.25 -7.26
C LEU A 187 -22.20 68.04 -7.92
N ALA A 188 -21.53 69.11 -8.40
CA ALA A 188 -20.28 68.99 -9.15
C ALA A 188 -19.13 68.30 -8.38
N PRO A 189 -18.92 68.57 -7.08
CA PRO A 189 -17.87 67.90 -6.31
C PRO A 189 -18.15 66.41 -6.08
N ALA A 190 -19.44 66.04 -5.97
CA ALA A 190 -19.84 64.64 -5.81
C ALA A 190 -19.59 63.85 -7.10
N LEU A 191 -19.93 64.43 -8.26
CA LEU A 191 -19.65 63.82 -9.57
C LEU A 191 -18.15 63.66 -9.85
N ALA A 192 -17.33 64.65 -9.49
CA ALA A 192 -15.87 64.53 -9.60
C ALA A 192 -15.31 63.39 -8.74
N LYS A 193 -15.85 63.20 -7.52
CA LYS A 193 -15.43 62.14 -6.60
C LYS A 193 -15.88 60.75 -7.09
N ILE A 194 -17.07 60.65 -7.69
CA ILE A 194 -17.55 59.45 -8.40
C ILE A 194 -16.58 59.07 -9.51
N ASN A 195 -16.24 60.00 -10.41
CA ASN A 195 -15.31 59.73 -11.51
C ASN A 195 -13.95 59.26 -11.01
N SER A 196 -13.39 59.88 -9.97
CA SER A 196 -12.11 59.43 -9.40
C SER A 196 -12.16 58.04 -8.74
N THR A 197 -13.34 57.63 -8.26
CA THR A 197 -13.57 56.30 -7.68
C THR A 197 -13.72 55.27 -8.79
N ILE A 198 -14.47 55.59 -9.86
CA ILE A 198 -14.56 54.78 -11.07
C ILE A 198 -13.16 54.57 -11.67
N ASP A 199 -12.35 55.61 -11.80
CA ASP A 199 -10.96 55.50 -12.27
C ASP A 199 -10.08 54.61 -11.36
N SER A 200 -10.31 54.67 -10.04
CA SER A 200 -9.58 53.83 -9.08
C SER A 200 -9.97 52.35 -9.20
N ILE A 201 -11.25 52.07 -9.48
CA ILE A 201 -11.79 50.74 -9.69
C ILE A 201 -11.31 50.18 -11.03
N ASP A 202 -11.40 50.99 -12.09
CA ASP A 202 -11.00 50.64 -13.45
C ASP A 202 -9.50 50.29 -13.54
N LYS A 203 -8.65 50.95 -12.74
CA LYS A 203 -7.21 50.62 -12.68
C LYS A 203 -6.88 49.38 -11.85
N LYS A 204 -7.69 49.05 -10.83
CA LYS A 204 -7.38 47.96 -9.88
C LYS A 204 -7.98 46.62 -10.30
N ILE A 205 -9.16 46.61 -10.92
CA ILE A 205 -9.82 45.37 -11.38
C ILE A 205 -8.94 44.57 -12.36
N PRO A 206 -8.35 45.16 -13.41
CA PRO A 206 -7.52 44.42 -14.37
C PRO A 206 -6.35 43.72 -13.69
N SER A 207 -5.69 44.39 -12.73
CA SER A 207 -4.57 43.80 -12.01
C SER A 207 -4.94 42.62 -11.10
N ILE A 208 -6.20 42.53 -10.66
CA ILE A 208 -6.72 41.39 -9.89
C ILE A 208 -7.09 40.26 -10.85
N LEU A 209 -7.71 40.59 -11.98
CA LEU A 209 -8.06 39.61 -13.02
C LEU A 209 -6.80 38.95 -13.60
N ASP A 210 -5.77 39.72 -13.95
CA ASP A 210 -4.48 39.18 -14.45
C ASP A 210 -3.82 38.22 -13.45
N LYS A 211 -3.86 38.56 -12.16
CA LYS A 211 -3.31 37.71 -11.10
C LYS A 211 -4.14 36.45 -10.88
N ALA A 212 -5.47 36.56 -10.96
CA ALA A 212 -6.38 35.42 -10.86
C ALA A 212 -6.18 34.46 -12.05
N ASP A 213 -6.07 34.98 -13.27
CA ASP A 213 -5.81 34.20 -14.48
C ASP A 213 -4.47 33.47 -14.42
N THR A 214 -3.43 34.16 -13.95
CA THR A 214 -2.10 33.54 -13.75
C THR A 214 -2.15 32.40 -12.74
N THR A 215 -2.86 32.60 -11.63
CA THR A 215 -3.02 31.57 -10.57
C THR A 215 -3.83 30.38 -11.07
N LEU A 216 -4.89 30.62 -11.83
CA LEU A 216 -5.71 29.57 -12.46
C LEU A 216 -4.90 28.77 -13.49
N ALA A 217 -4.04 29.42 -14.26
CA ALA A 217 -3.15 28.76 -15.22
C ALA A 217 -2.11 27.86 -14.51
N GLU A 218 -1.53 28.34 -13.41
CA GLU A 218 -0.59 27.57 -12.58
C GLU A 218 -1.27 26.36 -11.91
N ALA A 219 -2.46 26.55 -11.34
CA ALA A 219 -3.25 25.46 -10.76
C ALA A 219 -3.64 24.40 -11.81
N ALA A 220 -4.04 24.82 -13.01
CA ALA A 220 -4.37 23.92 -14.11
C ALA A 220 -3.14 23.16 -14.64
N LYS A 221 -1.94 23.74 -14.55
CA LYS A 221 -0.68 23.06 -14.88
C LYS A 221 -0.34 22.01 -13.82
N LEU A 222 -0.42 22.39 -12.55
CA LEU A 222 -0.19 21.51 -11.40
C LEU A 222 -1.10 20.27 -11.42
N SER A 223 -2.40 20.47 -11.66
CA SER A 223 -3.39 19.39 -11.77
C SER A 223 -3.06 18.38 -12.87
N ARG A 224 -2.48 18.83 -13.99
CA ARG A 224 -2.06 17.95 -15.08
C ARG A 224 -0.80 17.17 -14.71
N GLU A 225 0.18 17.81 -14.09
CA GLU A 225 1.42 17.15 -13.65
C GLU A 225 1.16 16.10 -12.56
N THR A 226 0.27 16.38 -11.60
CA THR A 226 -0.13 15.41 -10.56
C THR A 226 -0.89 14.23 -11.14
N ARG A 227 -1.75 14.43 -12.15
CA ARG A 227 -2.43 13.34 -12.84
C ARG A 227 -1.45 12.39 -13.52
N ILE A 228 -0.43 12.92 -14.19
CA ILE A 228 0.61 12.11 -14.86
C ILE A 228 1.40 11.29 -13.83
N LEU A 229 1.76 11.89 -12.70
CA LEU A 229 2.45 11.19 -11.61
C LEU A 229 1.56 10.10 -10.96
N SER A 230 0.26 10.37 -10.81
CA SER A 230 -0.71 9.39 -10.30
C SER A 230 -0.89 8.21 -11.25
N GLU A 231 -0.94 8.45 -12.57
CA GLU A 231 -1.07 7.40 -13.58
C GLU A 231 0.22 6.58 -13.72
N ALA A 232 1.39 7.19 -13.54
CA ALA A 232 2.69 6.51 -13.62
C ALA A 232 3.08 5.74 -12.34
N ALA A 233 2.59 6.15 -11.16
CA ALA A 233 3.06 5.61 -9.88
C ALA A 233 2.19 4.46 -9.31
N PHE A 234 1.04 4.09 -9.87
CA PHE A 234 0.12 3.19 -9.18
C PHE A 234 -0.55 2.11 -10.05
N PRO A 235 -0.18 0.84 -9.81
CA PRO A 235 -1.22 -0.13 -9.45
C PRO A 235 -1.15 -0.75 -8.04
N LYS A 236 -0.10 -0.61 -7.19
CA LYS A 236 0.00 -1.45 -5.96
C LYS A 236 0.82 -0.93 -4.76
N ILE A 237 0.48 0.20 -4.12
CA ILE A 237 1.04 0.52 -2.78
C ILE A 237 -0.02 1.08 -1.80
N PRO A 238 -0.56 0.26 -0.88
CA PRO A 238 -1.45 0.77 0.18
C PRO A 238 -0.65 1.72 1.10
N GLY A 239 -1.13 2.96 1.29
CA GLY A 239 -0.60 3.87 2.32
C GLY A 239 -0.30 5.31 1.92
N LEU A 240 -0.35 5.67 0.63
CA LEU A 240 -0.11 7.06 0.18
C LEU A 240 -1.39 7.91 0.05
N LEU A 241 -2.56 7.33 0.35
CA LEU A 241 -3.86 7.97 0.13
C LEU A 241 -4.20 9.12 1.10
N SER A 242 -3.53 9.23 2.25
CA SER A 242 -3.90 10.22 3.28
C SER A 242 -3.37 11.64 3.02
N GLN A 243 -2.50 11.85 2.03
CA GLN A 243 -1.98 13.19 1.66
C GLN A 243 -2.57 13.72 0.35
N THR A 244 -3.11 12.85 -0.51
CA THR A 244 -3.81 13.25 -1.75
C THR A 244 -5.19 13.84 -1.48
N GLU A 245 -5.80 13.47 -0.36
CA GLU A 245 -7.15 13.91 0.03
C GLU A 245 -7.19 15.41 0.36
N ASP A 246 -6.12 15.95 0.98
CA ASP A 246 -6.00 17.37 1.31
C ASP A 246 -5.82 18.28 0.06
N VAL A 247 -5.15 17.78 -0.97
CA VAL A 247 -4.94 18.51 -2.24
C VAL A 247 -6.25 18.64 -3.03
N LEU A 248 -7.08 17.60 -3.02
CA LEU A 248 -8.40 17.61 -3.66
C LEU A 248 -9.36 18.56 -2.93
N LEU A 249 -9.38 18.52 -1.59
CA LEU A 249 -10.19 19.41 -0.76
C LEU A 249 -9.82 20.90 -0.87
N SER A 250 -8.58 21.19 -1.28
CA SER A 250 -8.10 22.57 -1.49
C SER A 250 -8.56 23.13 -2.82
N THR A 251 -8.69 22.28 -3.84
CA THR A 251 -9.11 22.67 -5.20
C THR A 251 -10.59 23.05 -5.26
N ASP A 252 -11.45 22.25 -4.61
CA ASP A 252 -12.89 22.53 -4.57
C ASP A 252 -13.23 23.83 -3.82
N ARG A 253 -12.46 24.16 -2.77
CA ARG A 253 -12.64 25.41 -2.03
C ARG A 253 -12.27 26.63 -2.87
N LEU A 254 -11.24 26.54 -3.71
CA LEU A 254 -10.84 27.63 -4.60
C LEU A 254 -11.87 27.88 -5.70
N ILE A 255 -12.39 26.83 -6.33
CA ILE A 255 -13.44 26.94 -7.37
C ILE A 255 -14.70 27.59 -6.79
N ASN A 256 -15.14 27.14 -5.62
CA ASN A 256 -16.31 27.71 -4.95
C ASN A 256 -16.08 29.15 -4.45
N SER A 257 -14.85 29.51 -4.08
CA SER A 257 -14.52 30.87 -3.66
C SER A 257 -14.55 31.85 -4.84
N ILE A 258 -14.09 31.43 -6.03
CA ILE A 258 -14.11 32.25 -7.25
C ILE A 258 -15.54 32.45 -7.75
N GLN A 259 -16.38 31.41 -7.71
CA GLN A 259 -17.78 31.49 -8.15
C GLN A 259 -18.64 32.43 -7.29
N ASN A 260 -18.23 32.73 -6.05
CA ASN A 260 -18.96 33.61 -5.14
C ASN A 260 -18.52 35.08 -5.19
N ILE A 261 -17.57 35.45 -6.05
CA ILE A 261 -17.20 36.84 -6.23
C ILE A 261 -18.31 37.54 -7.05
N TRP A 262 -18.95 38.54 -6.46
CA TRP A 262 -20.09 39.28 -7.02
C TRP A 262 -19.86 39.84 -8.44
N LEU A 263 -18.60 40.08 -8.83
CA LEU A 263 -18.17 40.54 -10.16
C LEU A 263 -18.48 39.55 -11.30
N PHE A 264 -18.71 38.26 -11.01
CA PHE A 264 -19.04 37.25 -12.03
C PHE A 264 -20.54 36.91 -12.08
N ARG A 265 -21.38 37.59 -11.27
CA ARG A 265 -22.83 37.44 -11.36
C ARG A 265 -23.33 38.20 -12.60
N ASN A 266 -23.43 37.47 -13.71
CA ASN A 266 -23.90 37.92 -15.02
C ASN A 266 -24.99 39.00 -14.95
N THR A 267 -24.63 40.27 -15.17
CA THR A 267 -25.56 41.38 -15.33
C THR A 267 -26.11 41.36 -16.75
N SER A 268 -27.22 40.65 -16.94
CA SER A 268 -28.08 40.81 -18.11
C SER A 268 -29.55 40.84 -17.68
N GLN A 269 -30.03 42.04 -17.35
CA GLN A 269 -31.44 42.40 -17.47
C GLN A 269 -31.51 43.88 -17.92
N PRO A 270 -32.09 44.20 -19.09
CA PRO A 270 -32.06 45.55 -19.64
C PRO A 270 -33.10 46.45 -18.97
N ALA A 271 -32.80 47.75 -18.90
CA ALA A 271 -33.74 48.80 -18.58
C ALA A 271 -34.49 49.25 -19.84
N ASP A 272 -35.82 49.28 -19.81
CA ASP A 272 -36.68 50.16 -20.64
C ASP A 272 -38.11 50.15 -20.07
N GLY A 273 -38.84 51.25 -19.83
CA GLY A 273 -38.56 52.65 -20.08
C GLY A 273 -39.60 53.53 -19.38
N MET A 274 -39.15 54.69 -18.88
CA MET A 274 -40.03 55.83 -18.64
C MET A 274 -40.44 56.40 -20.00
N ARG A 275 -41.72 56.26 -20.37
CA ARG A 275 -42.33 57.06 -21.44
C ARG A 275 -42.85 58.37 -20.86
N PHE A 276 -42.25 59.49 -21.26
CA PHE A 276 -42.89 60.80 -21.19
C PHE A 276 -43.51 61.13 -22.56
N MET A 277 -44.77 61.57 -22.58
CA MET A 277 -45.27 62.63 -23.48
C MET A 277 -46.49 63.35 -22.89
N ARG A 278 -46.65 64.58 -23.40
CA ARG A 278 -47.28 65.79 -22.86
C ARG A 278 -48.80 65.73 -22.58
N GLY A 279 -49.22 66.70 -21.76
CA GLY A 279 -50.57 66.87 -21.24
C GLY A 279 -51.64 67.22 -22.26
N ASP A 280 -52.89 67.16 -21.78
CA ASP A 280 -53.84 68.25 -22.00
C ASP A 280 -54.84 68.31 -20.84
N SER A 281 -55.55 69.42 -20.82
CA SER A 281 -56.30 70.04 -19.73
C SER A 281 -57.74 69.51 -19.57
N HIS A 282 -58.39 70.02 -18.51
CA HIS A 282 -59.84 70.19 -18.26
C HIS A 282 -60.59 69.15 -17.41
N ASP A 283 -61.25 69.77 -16.41
CA ASP A 283 -62.35 69.42 -15.50
C ASP A 283 -62.19 68.28 -14.47
#